data_AF-A0A554LH20-F1
#
_entry.id   AF-A0A554LH20-F1
#
_cell.length_a   1.000
_cell.length_b   1.000
_cell.length_c   1.000
_cell.angle_alpha   90.00
_cell.angle_beta   90.00
_cell.angle_gamma   90.00
#
_symmetry.space_group_name_H-M   'P 1'
#
loop_
_entity.id
_entity.type
_entity.pdbx_description
1 polymer ?
#
loop_
_entity_poly.entity_id
_entity_poly.type
_entity_poly.pdbx_seq_one_letter_code
_entity_poly.pdbx_strand_id
1 'polypeptide(L)'
;MSRFEKLFNLLNPQQKIAVQSIEGPVMVLAGPGTGKTQVLTLRIANILARTHMNPYNILCLTFTESAATEMKERLVNIIGTAGYDVNISTF
;
A
#
# COMPACT_ATOMS: atom_id res chain seq x y z
N MET A 1 16.49 -9.43 -5.07
CA MET A 1 15.56 -8.29 -4.92
C MET A 1 14.20 -8.77 -4.45
N SER A 2 13.68 -8.18 -3.39
CA SER A 2 12.34 -8.45 -2.86
C SER A 2 11.26 -8.05 -3.85
N ARG A 3 10.03 -8.56 -3.69
CA ARG A 3 8.88 -8.14 -4.54
C ARG A 3 8.62 -6.64 -4.41
N PHE A 4 8.76 -6.10 -3.19
CA PHE A 4 8.67 -4.67 -2.92
C PHE A 4 9.67 -3.87 -3.75
N GLU A 5 10.97 -4.22 -3.73
CA GLU A 5 12.00 -3.48 -4.46
C GLU A 5 11.74 -3.46 -5.97
N LYS A 6 11.31 -4.60 -6.54
CA LYS A 6 10.96 -4.69 -7.96
C LYS A 6 9.84 -3.72 -8.33
N LEU A 7 8.75 -3.71 -7.55
CA LEU A 7 7.59 -2.87 -7.79
C LEU A 7 7.89 -1.38 -7.52
N PHE A 8 8.67 -1.08 -6.49
CA PHE A 8 9.07 0.27 -6.13
C PHE A 8 9.94 0.90 -7.23
N ASN A 9 10.81 0.13 -7.87
CA ASN A 9 11.68 0.62 -8.94
C ASN A 9 10.91 1.02 -10.21
N LEU A 10 9.72 0.45 -10.44
CA LEU A 10 8.85 0.79 -11.57
C LEU A 10 8.04 2.08 -11.36
N LEU A 11 8.03 2.63 -10.14
CA LEU A 11 7.28 3.85 -9.83
C LEU A 11 7.94 5.09 -10.44
N ASN A 12 7.11 6.03 -10.86
CA ASN A 12 7.58 7.37 -11.23
C ASN A 12 8.01 8.17 -9.97
N PRO A 13 8.73 9.30 -10.13
CA PRO A 13 9.23 10.06 -8.98
C PRO A 13 8.14 10.51 -7.99
N GLN A 14 6.97 10.93 -8.46
CA GLN A 14 5.88 11.39 -7.59
C GLN A 14 5.25 10.23 -6.80
N GLN A 15 5.10 9.07 -7.43
CA GLN A 15 4.64 7.85 -6.77
C GLN A 15 5.64 7.37 -5.72
N LYS A 16 6.96 7.45 -5.99
CA LYS A 16 8.00 7.13 -5.00
C LYS A 16 7.90 8.02 -3.77
N ILE A 17 7.73 9.33 -3.96
CA ILE A 17 7.50 10.28 -2.87
C ILE A 17 6.29 9.85 -2.04
N ALA A 18 5.15 9.55 -2.67
CA ALA A 18 3.95 9.11 -1.95
C ALA A 18 4.16 7.82 -1.14
N VAL A 19 4.92 6.85 -1.66
CA VAL A 19 5.26 5.60 -0.95
C VAL A 19 6.25 5.83 0.20
N GLN A 20 7.21 6.75 0.03
CA GLN A 20 8.24 7.05 1.01
C GLN A 20 7.76 7.96 2.15
N SER A 21 6.75 8.79 1.92
CA SER A 21 6.11 9.64 2.93
C SER A 21 5.24 8.81 3.88
N ILE A 22 5.89 8.21 4.88
CA ILE A 22 5.27 7.32 5.87
C ILE A 22 4.83 8.02 7.16
N GLU A 23 5.34 9.23 7.41
CA GLU A 23 4.98 10.05 8.57
C GLU A 23 4.02 11.19 8.18
N GLY A 24 3.10 11.53 9.08
CA GLY A 24 2.18 12.65 8.92
C GLY A 24 1.10 12.48 7.84
N PRO A 25 0.24 13.50 7.66
CA PRO A 25 -0.82 13.47 6.67
C PRO A 25 -0.27 13.62 5.25
N VAL A 26 -0.79 12.80 4.33
CA VAL A 26 -0.42 12.83 2.90
C VAL A 26 -1.68 12.79 2.05
N MET A 27 -1.79 13.72 1.09
CA MET A 27 -2.85 13.74 0.09
C MET A 27 -2.26 13.48 -1.30
N VAL A 28 -2.79 12.48 -2.01
CA VAL A 28 -2.37 12.11 -3.36
C VAL A 28 -3.51 12.38 -4.33
N LEU A 29 -3.33 13.38 -5.21
CA LEU A 29 -4.27 13.65 -6.30
C LEU A 29 -3.91 12.79 -7.51
N ALA A 30 -4.82 11.91 -7.92
CA ALA A 30 -4.52 10.89 -8.91
C ALA A 30 -5.70 10.57 -9.85
N GLY A 31 -5.49 10.81 -11.15
CA GLY A 31 -6.45 10.49 -12.20
C GLY A 31 -6.67 8.98 -12.42
N PRO A 32 -7.66 8.57 -13.23
CA PRO A 32 -7.86 7.16 -13.60
C PRO A 32 -6.58 6.54 -14.22
N GLY A 33 -6.32 5.26 -13.95
CA GLY A 33 -5.19 4.52 -14.55
C GLY A 33 -3.78 4.89 -14.05
N THR A 34 -3.64 5.82 -13.10
CA THR A 34 -2.31 6.31 -12.64
C THR A 34 -1.64 5.45 -11.55
N GLY A 35 -2.16 4.23 -11.29
CA GLY A 35 -1.56 3.31 -10.33
C GLY A 35 -1.85 3.60 -8.85
N LYS A 36 -2.96 4.27 -8.52
CA LYS A 36 -3.39 4.56 -7.13
C LYS A 36 -3.27 3.37 -6.19
N THR A 37 -3.84 2.23 -6.58
CA THR A 37 -3.84 1.00 -5.79
C THR A 37 -2.42 0.48 -5.54
N GLN A 38 -1.53 0.59 -6.53
CA GLN A 38 -0.12 0.20 -6.39
C GLN A 38 0.64 1.12 -5.43
N VAL A 39 0.39 2.43 -5.50
CA VAL A 39 0.97 3.41 -4.56
C VAL A 39 0.51 3.11 -3.13
N LEU A 40 -0.79 2.91 -2.89
CA LEU A 40 -1.32 2.63 -1.55
C LEU A 40 -0.75 1.33 -0.97
N THR A 41 -0.76 0.25 -1.74
CA THR A 41 -0.24 -1.06 -1.29
C THR A 41 1.26 -1.02 -1.02
N LEU A 42 2.06 -0.35 -1.85
CA LEU A 42 3.49 -0.16 -1.59
C LEU A 42 3.75 0.77 -0.40
N ARG A 43 2.92 1.79 -0.18
CA ARG A 43 3.03 2.66 1.00
C ARG A 43 2.81 1.87 2.28
N ILE A 44 1.76 1.04 2.34
CA ILE A 44 1.50 0.15 3.48
C ILE A 44 2.68 -0.80 3.71
N ALA A 45 3.16 -1.46 2.66
CA ALA A 45 4.33 -2.33 2.75
C ALA A 45 5.58 -1.57 3.25
N ASN A 46 5.78 -0.33 2.82
CA ASN A 46 6.91 0.50 3.24
C ASN A 46 6.79 0.93 4.71
N ILE A 47 5.59 1.28 5.19
CA ILE A 47 5.34 1.58 6.62
C ILE A 47 5.74 0.37 7.47
N LEU A 48 5.25 -0.82 7.13
CA LEU A 48 5.55 -2.05 7.87
C LEU A 48 7.04 -2.44 7.79
N ALA A 49 7.71 -2.15 6.68
CA ALA A 49 9.13 -2.46 6.51
C ALA A 49 10.07 -1.46 7.22
N ARG A 50 9.62 -0.22 7.44
CA ARG A 50 10.45 0.88 7.97
C ARG A 50 10.20 1.21 9.43
N THR A 51 9.13 0.66 10.02
CA THR A 51 8.70 0.97 11.38
C THR A 51 8.47 -0.31 12.18
N HIS A 52 8.28 -0.17 13.49
CA HIS A 52 7.85 -1.27 14.36
C HIS A 52 6.32 -1.45 14.38
N MET A 53 5.61 -0.89 13.40
CA MET A 53 4.15 -1.00 13.31
C MET A 53 3.75 -2.43 12.95
N ASN A 54 2.82 -2.99 13.72
CA ASN A 54 2.21 -4.26 13.36
C ASN A 54 1.14 -4.07 12.27
N PRO A 55 0.92 -5.07 11.38
CA PRO A 55 -0.08 -4.96 10.31
C PRO A 55 -1.47 -4.56 10.78
N TYR A 56 -1.92 -5.09 11.92
CA TYR A 56 -3.24 -4.83 12.50
C TYR A 56 -3.41 -3.39 13.04
N ASN A 57 -2.34 -2.59 13.10
CA ASN A 57 -2.42 -1.17 13.43
C ASN A 57 -2.72 -0.29 12.20
N ILE A 58 -2.72 -0.86 10.99
CA ILE A 58 -3.02 -0.15 9.75
C ILE A 58 -4.49 -0.37 9.38
N LEU A 59 -5.23 0.73 9.20
CA LEU A 59 -6.57 0.75 8.62
C LEU A 59 -6.52 1.29 7.19
N CYS A 60 -7.09 0.54 6.25
CA CYS A 60 -7.22 0.92 4.86
C CYS A 60 -8.68 0.81 4.42
N LEU A 61 -9.30 1.95 4.09
CA LEU A 61 -10.70 2.03 3.70
C LEU A 61 -10.82 2.22 2.18
N THR A 62 -11.83 1.59 1.59
CA THR A 62 -12.20 1.75 0.18
C THR A 62 -13.72 1.69 0.00
N PHE A 63 -14.23 1.94 -1.20
CA PHE A 63 -15.69 1.99 -1.45
C PHE A 63 -16.29 0.66 -1.89
N THR A 64 -15.48 -0.27 -2.40
CA THR A 64 -15.98 -1.54 -2.95
C THR A 64 -15.26 -2.73 -2.35
N GLU A 65 -16.00 -3.81 -2.13
CA GLU A 65 -15.45 -5.10 -1.68
C GLU A 65 -14.41 -5.66 -2.65
N SER A 66 -14.63 -5.44 -3.96
CA SER A 66 -13.66 -5.83 -4.99
C SER A 66 -12.32 -5.12 -4.83
N ALA A 67 -12.31 -3.82 -4.47
CA ALA A 67 -11.09 -3.08 -4.24
C ALA A 67 -10.41 -3.51 -2.92
N ALA A 68 -11.19 -3.82 -1.88
CA ALA A 68 -10.66 -4.31 -0.61
C ALA A 68 -9.95 -5.66 -0.82
N THR A 69 -10.60 -6.57 -1.54
CA THR A 69 -10.06 -7.88 -1.90
C THR A 69 -8.79 -7.74 -2.76
N GLU A 70 -8.83 -6.93 -3.81
CA GLU A 70 -7.67 -6.71 -4.69
C GLU A 70 -6.46 -6.14 -3.91
N MET A 71 -6.70 -5.16 -3.03
CA MET A 71 -5.62 -4.58 -2.21
C MET A 71 -5.03 -5.60 -1.24
N LYS A 72 -5.87 -6.44 -0.62
CA LYS A 72 -5.43 -7.51 0.27
C LYS A 72 -4.54 -8.51 -0.46
N GLU A 73 -4.98 -9.01 -1.61
CA GLU A 73 -4.21 -9.93 -2.44
C GLU A 73 -2.87 -9.33 -2.89
N ARG A 74 -2.88 -8.06 -3.30
CA ARG A 74 -1.66 -7.33 -3.66
C ARG A 74 -0.70 -7.22 -2.49
N LEU A 75 -1.18 -6.88 -1.30
CA LEU A 75 -0.34 -6.79 -0.10
C LEU A 75 0.26 -8.15 0.27
N VAL A 76 -0.54 -9.22 0.26
CA VAL A 76 -0.06 -10.58 0.51
C VAL A 76 1.04 -10.97 -0.48
N ASN A 77 0.89 -10.60 -1.75
CA ASN A 77 1.93 -10.84 -2.76
C ASN A 77 3.23 -10.04 -2.51
N ILE A 78 3.18 -8.92 -1.78
CA ILE A 78 4.34 -8.06 -1.50
C ILE A 78 5.06 -8.48 -0.21
N ILE A 79 4.30 -8.71 0.87
CA ILE A 79 4.83 -8.91 2.23
C ILE A 79 4.50 -10.27 2.85
N GLY A 80 3.90 -11.19 2.08
CA GLY A 80 3.54 -12.54 2.54
C GLY A 80 2.31 -12.54 3.45
N THR A 81 2.23 -13.54 4.34
CA THR A 81 1.06 -13.78 5.19
C THR A 81 0.72 -12.60 6.11
N ALA A 82 1.69 -11.76 6.47
CA ALA A 82 1.46 -10.52 7.21
C ALA A 82 0.47 -9.57 6.51
N GLY A 83 0.31 -9.67 5.19
CA GLY A 83 -0.70 -8.91 4.45
C GLY A 83 -2.14 -9.25 4.86
N TYR A 84 -2.39 -10.47 5.35
CA TYR A 84 -3.71 -10.87 5.86
C TYR A 84 -4.10 -10.11 7.13
N ASP A 85 -3.12 -9.67 7.92
CA ASP A 85 -3.36 -9.02 9.21
C ASP A 85 -3.61 -7.50 9.09
N VAL A 86 -3.40 -6.91 7.91
CA VAL A 86 -3.74 -5.50 7.65
C VAL A 86 -5.26 -5.31 7.61
N ASN A 87 -5.82 -4.36 8.35
CA ASN A 87 -7.26 -4.09 8.29
C ASN A 87 -7.58 -3.36 6.98
N ILE A 88 -8.25 -4.05 6.04
CA ILE A 88 -8.69 -3.51 4.76
C ILE A 88 -10.19 -3.79 4.64
N SER A 89 -11.00 -2.75 4.60
CA SER A 89 -12.46 -2.87 4.58
C SER A 89 -13.12 -1.79 3.74
N THR A 90 -14.42 -1.95 3.50
CA THR A 90 -15.23 -0.84 3.01
C THR A 90 -15.59 0.12 4.15
N PHE A 91 -16.14 1.30 3.78
CA PHE A 91 -16.82 2.20 4.72
C PHE A 91 -18.10 1.58 5.29
#